data_AF-A0A2V9XQ57-F1
#
_entry.id   AF-A0A2V9XQ57-F1
#
_cell.length_a   1.000
_cell.length_b   1.000
_cell.length_c   1.000
_cell.angle_alpha   90.00
_cell.angle_beta   90.00
_cell.angle_gamma   90.00
#
_symmetry.space_group_name_H-M   'P 1'
#
loop_
_entity.id
_entity.type
_entity.pdbx_description
1 polymer ?
#
loop_
_entity_poly.entity_id
_entity_poly.type
_entity_poly.pdbx_seq_one_letter_code
_entity_poly.pdbx_strand_id
1 'polypeptide(L)' 'MDEVERAKNRTKSTVRSKVEHVFAVMKLKFGFVKLRYRGLKKNATQLFAVCALVNLYLARKKLLLLAPA' A
#
# COMPACT_ATOMS: atom_id res chain seq x y z
N MET A 1 31.92 -10.19 -2.92
CA MET A 1 30.48 -10.02 -2.66
C MET A 1 29.79 -11.17 -3.35
N ASP A 2 29.31 -12.12 -2.57
CA ASP A 2 28.86 -13.42 -3.03
C ASP A 2 27.70 -13.25 -4.04
N GLU A 3 27.77 -13.88 -5.22
CA GLU A 3 26.75 -13.72 -6.28
C GLU A 3 25.37 -14.15 -5.79
N VAL A 4 25.35 -15.12 -4.87
CA VAL A 4 24.15 -15.61 -4.19
C VAL A 4 23.49 -14.51 -3.34
N GLU A 5 24.27 -13.68 -2.65
CA GLU A 5 23.76 -12.54 -1.88
C GLU A 5 23.16 -11.47 -2.78
N ARG A 6 23.82 -11.19 -3.92
CA ARG A 6 23.32 -10.23 -4.91
C ARG A 6 21.98 -10.67 -5.49
N ALA A 7 21.82 -11.94 -5.83
CA ALA A 7 20.56 -12.49 -6.31
C ALA A 7 19.44 -12.39 -5.26
N LYS A 8 19.73 -12.75 -4.00
CA LYS A 8 18.77 -12.60 -2.87
C LYS A 8 18.33 -11.16 -2.68
N ASN A 9 19.28 -10.21 -2.75
CA ASN A 9 19.00 -8.79 -2.57
C ASN A 9 18.14 -8.22 -3.71
N ARG A 10 18.34 -8.68 -4.94
CA ARG A 10 17.50 -8.29 -6.09
C ARG A 10 16.03 -8.67 -5.85
N THR A 11 15.77 -9.91 -5.43
CA THR A 11 14.40 -10.36 -5.11
C THR A 11 13.80 -9.53 -3.97
N LYS A 12 14.54 -9.34 -2.87
CA LYS A 12 14.08 -8.53 -1.73
C LYS A 12 13.76 -7.09 -2.13
N SER A 13 14.59 -6.47 -2.96
CA SER A 13 14.39 -5.10 -3.44
C SER A 13 13.12 -4.97 -4.29
N THR A 14 12.86 -5.92 -5.20
CA THR A 14 11.64 -5.89 -6.03
C THR A 14 10.36 -6.05 -5.22
N VAL A 15 10.37 -6.85 -4.15
CA VAL A 15 9.22 -6.98 -3.25
C VAL A 15 9.06 -5.70 -2.43
N ARG A 16 10.16 -5.16 -1.92
CA ARG A 16 10.16 -3.95 -1.10
C ARG A 16 9.59 -2.74 -1.84
N SER A 17 9.98 -2.52 -3.10
CA SER A 17 9.49 -1.39 -3.89
C SER A 17 7.96 -1.44 -4.11
N LYS A 18 7.40 -2.63 -4.35
CA LYS A 18 5.94 -2.82 -4.49
C LYS A 18 5.21 -2.46 -3.19
N VAL A 19 5.73 -2.92 -2.05
CA VAL A 19 5.13 -2.70 -0.74
C VAL A 19 5.26 -1.24 -0.32
N GLU A 20 6.44 -0.64 -0.48
CA GLU A 20 6.69 0.78 -0.21
C GLU A 20 5.72 1.69 -0.97
N HIS A 21 5.41 1.36 -2.24
CA HIS A 21 4.44 2.13 -3.02
C HIS A 21 3.04 2.12 -2.38
N VAL A 22 2.55 0.95 -1.94
CA VAL A 22 1.26 0.82 -1.25
C VAL A 22 1.26 1.63 0.05
N PHE A 23 2.32 1.52 0.84
CA PHE A 23 2.46 2.29 2.09
C PHE A 23 2.55 3.79 1.85
N ALA A 24 3.20 4.23 0.76
CA ALA A 24 3.27 5.64 0.38
C ALA A 24 1.87 6.19 0.06
N VAL A 25 1.06 5.45 -0.71
CA VAL A 25 -0.34 5.85 -0.99
C VAL A 25 -1.16 5.90 0.31
N MET A 26 -1.05 4.87 1.15
CA MET A 26 -1.75 4.79 2.42
C MET A 26 -1.44 5.98 3.35
N LYS A 27 -0.16 6.33 3.49
CA LYS A 27 0.29 7.39 4.40
C LYS A 27 0.10 8.78 3.82
N LEU A 28 0.46 9.00 2.55
CA LEU A 28 0.49 10.34 1.94
C LEU A 28 -0.86 10.75 1.35
N LYS A 29 -1.58 9.84 0.67
CA LYS A 29 -2.87 10.18 0.04
C LYS A 29 -4.04 10.06 1.00
N PHE A 30 -4.05 9.03 1.85
CA PHE A 30 -5.12 8.82 2.82
C PHE A 30 -4.80 9.32 4.23
N GLY A 31 -3.59 9.87 4.46
CA GLY A 31 -3.23 10.48 5.74
C GLY A 31 -3.14 9.50 6.92
N PHE A 32 -3.04 8.18 6.66
CA PHE A 32 -2.97 7.16 7.70
C PHE A 32 -1.54 7.05 8.29
N VAL A 33 -1.11 8.12 8.98
CA VAL A 33 0.24 8.25 9.55
C VAL A 33 0.27 7.88 11.04
N LYS A 34 -0.80 8.18 11.78
CA LYS A 34 -0.91 7.92 13.22
C LYS A 34 -2.20 7.18 13.54
N LEU A 35 -2.10 6.13 14.36
CA LEU A 35 -3.26 5.47 14.96
C LEU A 35 -3.88 6.39 16.02
N ARG A 36 -5.20 6.40 16.13
CA ARG A 36 -5.90 7.17 17.16
C ARG A 36 -6.06 6.30 18.41
N TYR A 37 -5.93 6.87 19.61
CA TYR A 37 -6.21 6.15 20.87
C TYR A 37 -7.72 6.05 21.13
N ARG A 38 -8.46 5.45 20.19
CA ARG A 38 -9.92 5.25 20.25
C ARG A 38 -10.34 3.80 20.48
N GLY A 39 -9.37 2.91 20.74
CA GLY A 39 -9.56 1.48 20.95
C GLY A 39 -9.18 0.62 19.73
N LEU A 40 -8.74 -0.61 20.00
CA LEU A 40 -8.17 -1.52 19.00
C LEU A 40 -9.15 -1.87 17.87
N LYS A 41 -10.41 -2.16 18.22
CA LYS A 41 -11.46 -2.48 17.23
C LYS A 41 -11.68 -1.34 16.23
N LYS A 42 -11.81 -0.09 16.72
CA LYS A 42 -12.03 1.09 15.86
C LYS A 42 -10.84 1.36 14.93
N ASN A 43 -9.62 1.16 15.43
CA ASN A 43 -8.42 1.31 14.63
C ASN A 43 -8.30 0.23 13.55
N ALA A 44 -8.65 -1.02 13.87
CA ALA A 44 -8.63 -2.12 12.90
C ALA A 44 -9.64 -1.87 11.77
N THR A 45 -10.88 -1.47 12.09
CA THR A 45 -11.87 -1.11 11.07
C THR A 45 -11.40 0.03 10.17
N GLN A 46 -10.78 1.07 10.75
CA GLN A 46 -10.19 2.16 9.97
C GLN A 46 -9.07 1.66 9.04
N LEU A 47 -8.18 0.80 9.54
CA LEU A 47 -7.10 0.22 8.73
C LEU A 47 -7.66 -0.56 7.53
N PHE A 48 -8.63 -1.45 7.76
CA PHE A 48 -9.25 -2.23 6.68
C PHE A 48 -9.92 -1.35 5.63
N ALA A 49 -10.65 -0.31 6.07
CA ALA A 49 -11.27 0.66 5.17
C ALA A 49 -10.22 1.39 4.30
N VAL A 50 -9.13 1.86 4.92
CA VAL A 50 -8.05 2.54 4.19
C VAL A 50 -7.36 1.57 3.22
N CYS A 51 -7.10 0.32 3.61
CA CYS A 51 -6.52 -0.68 2.71
C CYS A 51 -7.41 -0.93 1.47
N ALA A 52 -8.72 -1.02 1.65
CA ALA A 52 -9.66 -1.14 0.53
C ALA A 52 -9.59 0.09 -0.41
N LEU A 53 -9.53 1.30 0.15
CA LEU A 53 -9.40 2.54 -0.62
C LEU A 53 -8.05 2.64 -1.37
N VAL A 54 -6.95 2.15 -0.78
CA VAL A 54 -5.65 2.09 -1.46
C VAL A 54 -5.73 1.17 -2.68
N ASN A 55 -6.36 0.00 -2.56
CA ASN A 55 -6.55 -0.92 -3.68
C ASN A 55 -7.35 -0.25 -4.81
N LEU A 56 -8.42 0.48 -4.46
CA LEU A 56 -9.22 1.24 -5.42
C LEU A 56 -8.40 2.35 -6.11
N TYR A 57 -7.59 3.08 -5.35
CA TYR A 57 -6.73 4.15 -5.88
C TYR A 57 -5.64 3.63 -6.82
N LEU A 58 -5.10 2.43 -6.56
CA LEU A 58 -4.14 1.77 -7.44
C LEU A 58 -4.82 1.26 -8.72
N ALA A 59 -6.07 0.81 -8.62
CA ALA A 59 -6.87 0.38 -9.77
C ALA A 59 -7.43 1.56 -10.60
N ARG A 60 -7.31 2.81 -10.13
CA ARG A 60 -7.97 3.99 -10.73
C ARG A 60 -7.81 4.10 -12.24
N LYS A 61 -6.62 3.82 -12.79
CA LYS A 61 -6.39 3.93 -14.24
C LYS A 61 -7.26 2.94 -15.01
N LYS A 62 -7.37 1.70 -14.53
CA LYS A 62 -8.22 0.68 -15.14
C LYS A 62 -9.70 1.02 -14.99
N LEU A 63 -10.09 1.54 -13.83
CA LEU A 63 -11.48 1.91 -13.55
C LEU A 63 -11.94 3.12 -14.37
N LEU A 64 -11.11 4.14 -14.50
CA LEU A 64 -11.40 5.33 -15.32
C LEU A 64 -11.48 5.00 -16.81
N LEU A 65 -10.70 4.02 -17.29
CA LEU A 65 -10.79 3.53 -18.66
C LEU A 65 -12.08 2.71 -18.92
N LEU A 66 -12.65 2.11 -17.89
CA LEU A 66 -13.87 1.29 -17.99
C LEU A 66 -15.15 2.10 -17.77
N ALA A 67 -15.05 3.34 -17.27
CA ALA A 67 -16.21 4.18 -17.01
C ALA A 67 -16.75 4.75 -18.35
N PRO A 68 -18.03 4.55 -18.70
CA PRO A 68 -18.63 5.26 -19.83
C PRO A 68 -18.72 6.75 -19.50
N ALA A 69 -18.46 7.59 -20.49
CA ALA A 69 -18.53 9.05 -20.40
C ALA A 69 -19.96 9.55 -20.15
#